data_AF-A0A1G2CDV9-F1
#
_entry.id   AF-A0A1G2CDV9-F1
#
_cell.length_a   1.000
_cell.length_b   1.000
_cell.length_c   1.000
_cell.angle_alpha   90.00
_cell.angle_beta   90.00
_cell.angle_gamma   90.00
#
_symmetry.space_group_name_H-M   'P 1'
#
loop_
_entity.id
_entity.type
_entity.pdbx_description
1 polymer ?
#
loop_
_entity_poly.entity_id
_entity_poly.type
_entity_poly.pdbx_seq_one_letter_code
_entity_poly.pdbx_strand_id
1 'polypeptide(L)'
;MFFARKPETLQWTFHARNKMRFYRLSEQRVRQVLHAPKRVEEGVAPKTVAMMQPVSPTYRYVGETGSSSFGKLRVNSAQRSRGTPPHSEKSGKREETWRQEIWVMVQQAQTNADGTQTGADRQRTSASRQRTSAITKVISAWRYPGRTKPKSDASRDAIKQAYNEFMSKIK
;
A
#
# COMPACT_ATOMS: atom_id res chain seq x y z
N MET A 1 0.12 -7.56 14.50
CA MET A 1 1.04 -7.53 13.34
C MET A 1 0.50 -8.49 12.28
N PHE A 2 -0.02 -8.00 11.16
CA PHE A 2 -0.44 -8.85 10.04
C PHE A 2 0.81 -9.35 9.31
N PHE A 3 1.37 -10.48 9.75
CA PHE A 3 2.31 -11.25 8.93
C PHE A 3 1.51 -12.04 7.90
N ALA A 4 0.99 -11.34 6.89
CA ALA A 4 0.45 -12.00 5.71
C ALA A 4 1.59 -12.79 5.06
N ARG A 5 1.36 -14.08 4.81
CA ARG A 5 2.30 -14.95 4.09
C ARG A 5 2.74 -14.23 2.80
N LYS A 6 4.05 -14.09 2.61
CA LYS A 6 4.60 -13.52 1.37
C LYS A 6 4.06 -14.36 0.21
N PRO A 7 3.41 -13.76 -0.80
CA PRO A 7 3.01 -14.53 -1.97
C PRO A 7 4.27 -15.07 -2.65
N GLU A 8 4.35 -16.38 -2.82
CA GLU A 8 5.52 -16.98 -3.48
C GLU A 8 5.53 -16.62 -4.97
N THR A 9 4.35 -16.34 -5.56
CA THR A 9 4.23 -15.90 -6.96
C THR A 9 3.21 -14.77 -7.13
N LEU A 10 3.58 -13.79 -7.96
CA LEU A 10 2.71 -12.67 -8.37
C LEU A 10 2.19 -12.90 -9.79
N GLN A 11 0.88 -12.84 -9.96
CA GLN A 11 0.25 -12.82 -11.28
C GLN A 11 -0.15 -11.41 -11.67
N TRP A 12 0.43 -10.90 -12.76
CA TRP A 12 0.13 -9.58 -13.28
C TRP A 12 -0.98 -9.63 -14.31
N THR A 13 -2.09 -8.94 -14.05
CA THR A 13 -3.12 -8.73 -15.07
C THR A 13 -2.62 -7.80 -16.17
N PHE A 14 -3.24 -7.88 -17.36
CA PHE A 14 -2.97 -6.94 -18.46
C PHE A 14 -3.24 -5.48 -18.03
N HIS A 15 -4.31 -5.26 -17.27
CA HIS A 15 -4.64 -3.94 -16.74
C HIS A 15 -3.54 -3.38 -15.82
N ALA A 16 -3.01 -4.19 -14.90
CA ALA A 16 -1.88 -3.79 -14.06
C ALA A 16 -0.65 -3.40 -14.88
N ARG A 17 -0.27 -4.22 -15.88
CA ARG A 17 0.88 -3.94 -16.75
C ARG A 17 0.73 -2.62 -17.51
N ASN A 18 -0.45 -2.36 -18.07
CA ASN A 18 -0.73 -1.12 -18.79
C ASN A 18 -0.67 0.11 -17.88
N LYS A 19 -1.27 0.02 -16.68
CA LYS A 19 -1.22 1.11 -15.70
C LYS A 19 0.21 1.35 -15.22
N MET A 20 0.98 0.29 -14.97
CA MET A 20 2.39 0.43 -14.62
C MET A 20 3.19 1.14 -15.71
N ARG A 21 3.01 0.76 -16.98
CA ARG A 21 3.66 1.44 -18.11
C ARG A 21 3.28 2.92 -18.16
N PHE A 22 1.99 3.24 -18.03
CA PHE A 22 1.47 4.60 -18.03
C PHE A 22 2.08 5.46 -16.90
N TYR A 23 2.14 4.93 -15.68
CA TYR A 23 2.67 5.64 -14.51
C TYR A 23 4.19 5.47 -14.31
N ARG A 24 4.89 4.83 -15.26
CA ARG A 24 6.32 4.51 -15.16
C ARG A 24 6.65 3.85 -13.80
N LEU A 25 5.90 2.80 -13.48
CA LEU A 25 6.08 1.99 -12.28
C LEU A 25 6.79 0.68 -12.66
N SER A 26 7.91 0.40 -11.98
CA SER A 26 8.59 -0.89 -12.10
C SER A 26 7.87 -1.95 -11.27
N GLU A 27 8.02 -3.22 -11.65
CA GLU A 27 7.52 -4.35 -10.85
C GLU A 27 8.10 -4.34 -9.43
N GLN A 28 9.39 -4.01 -9.29
CA GLN A 28 10.04 -3.91 -7.99
C GLN A 28 9.36 -2.86 -7.11
N ARG A 29 8.97 -1.71 -7.67
CA ARG A 29 8.28 -0.68 -6.90
C ARG A 29 6.90 -1.15 -6.44
N VAL A 30 6.18 -1.91 -7.26
CA VAL A 30 4.91 -2.53 -6.86
C VAL A 30 5.15 -3.60 -5.77
N ARG A 31 6.17 -4.44 -5.91
CA ARG A 31 6.55 -5.43 -4.89
C ARG A 31 6.89 -4.79 -3.54
N GLN A 32 7.53 -3.62 -3.53
CA GLN A 32 7.82 -2.88 -2.30
C GLN A 32 6.53 -2.49 -1.57
N VAL A 33 5.53 -1.99 -2.30
CA VAL A 33 4.21 -1.63 -1.72
C VAL A 33 3.54 -2.87 -1.12
N LEU A 34 3.62 -4.02 -1.80
CA LEU A 34 3.05 -5.28 -1.31
C LEU A 34 3.79 -5.85 -0.08
N HIS A 35 5.10 -5.58 0.02
CA HIS A 35 5.92 -6.08 1.12
C HIS A 35 5.82 -5.23 2.38
N ALA A 36 5.80 -3.90 2.23
CA ALA A 36 5.79 -2.96 3.35
C ALA A 36 4.81 -1.81 3.06
N PRO A 37 3.49 -2.10 3.04
CA PRO A 37 2.50 -1.06 2.86
C PRO A 37 2.46 -0.13 4.07
N LYS A 38 2.42 1.17 3.82
CA LYS A 38 2.14 2.18 4.87
C LYS A 38 0.66 2.16 5.25
N ARG A 39 -0.21 1.85 4.28
CA ARG A 39 -1.66 1.77 4.48
C ARG A 39 -2.22 0.58 3.71
N VAL A 40 -3.20 -0.07 4.32
CA VAL A 40 -3.98 -1.16 3.73
C VAL A 40 -5.45 -0.78 3.87
N GLU A 41 -6.19 -0.86 2.78
CA GLU A 41 -7.62 -0.55 2.71
C GLU A 41 -8.36 -1.66 1.96
N GLU A 42 -9.67 -1.75 2.19
CA GLU A 42 -10.54 -2.55 1.33
C GLU A 42 -10.55 -1.96 -0.09
N GLY A 43 -10.38 -2.83 -1.08
CA GLY A 43 -10.42 -2.43 -2.48
C GLY A 43 -11.82 -2.06 -2.93
N VAL A 44 -11.92 -1.46 -4.11
CA VAL A 44 -13.21 -1.00 -4.66
C VAL A 44 -14.07 -2.19 -5.10
N ALA A 45 -13.44 -3.27 -5.57
CA ALA A 45 -14.12 -4.50 -5.94
C ALA A 45 -14.18 -5.47 -4.75
N PRO A 46 -15.21 -6.32 -4.64
CA PRO A 46 -15.28 -7.34 -3.59
C PRO A 46 -14.06 -8.26 -3.59
N LYS A 47 -13.65 -8.71 -2.39
CA LYS A 47 -12.50 -9.62 -2.21
C LYS A 47 -11.18 -9.05 -2.75
N THR A 48 -11.07 -7.72 -2.84
CA THR A 48 -9.82 -7.06 -3.21
C THR A 48 -9.31 -6.19 -2.07
N VAL A 49 -7.99 -6.04 -2.00
CA VAL A 49 -7.30 -5.23 -1.00
C VAL A 49 -6.45 -4.19 -1.74
N ALA A 50 -6.55 -2.94 -1.30
CA ALA A 50 -5.72 -1.85 -1.79
C ALA A 50 -4.60 -1.57 -0.78
N MET A 51 -3.36 -1.53 -1.26
CA MET A 51 -2.17 -1.25 -0.48
C MET A 51 -1.50 0.02 -0.99
N MET A 52 -0.98 0.84 -0.08
CA MET A 52 -0.35 2.12 -0.42
C MET A 52 0.97 2.33 0.29
N GLN A 53 1.91 2.93 -0.43
CA GLN A 53 3.15 3.47 0.14
C GLN A 53 3.44 4.88 -0.41
N PRO A 54 3.91 5.82 0.42
CA PRO A 54 4.37 7.12 -0.05
C PRO A 54 5.63 7.00 -0.92
N VAL A 55 5.76 7.91 -1.88
CA VAL A 55 7.00 8.11 -2.63
C VAL A 55 7.84 9.13 -1.88
N SER A 56 9.04 8.70 -1.47
CA SER A 56 10.05 9.56 -0.83
C SER A 56 9.49 10.42 0.31
N PRO A 57 9.01 9.82 1.42
CA PRO A 57 8.54 10.58 2.56
C PRO A 57 9.67 11.44 3.13
N THR A 58 9.38 12.71 3.37
CA THR A 58 10.27 13.70 3.99
C THR A 58 9.68 14.17 5.31
N TYR A 59 10.52 14.38 6.32
CA TYR A 59 10.10 14.91 7.61
C TYR A 59 10.16 16.43 7.63
N ARG A 60 9.13 17.07 8.17
CA ARG A 60 9.13 18.50 8.48
C ARG A 60 9.04 18.68 9.99
N TYR A 61 9.80 19.65 10.51
CA TYR A 61 9.61 20.10 11.88
C TYR A 61 8.47 21.11 11.89
N VAL A 62 7.49 20.89 12.77
CA VAL A 62 6.39 21.82 12.99
C VAL A 62 6.69 22.56 14.29
N GLY A 63 6.85 23.88 14.21
CA GLY A 63 6.94 24.75 15.38
C GLY A 63 5.55 25.01 15.97
N GLU A 64 5.50 25.41 17.24
CA GLU A 64 4.25 25.66 18.00
C GLU A 64 3.36 26.75 17.38
N THR A 65 3.96 27.69 16.65
CA THR A 65 3.25 28.64 15.79
C THR A 65 3.17 28.06 14.38
N GLY A 66 1.99 27.70 13.88
CA GLY A 66 1.76 26.96 12.62
C GLY A 66 2.24 27.60 11.29
N SER A 67 3.23 28.49 11.32
CA SER A 67 3.90 29.04 10.14
C SER A 67 4.89 28.03 9.56
N SER A 68 4.40 27.25 8.60
CA SER A 68 5.22 26.43 7.69
C SER A 68 6.28 27.29 7.01
N SER A 69 7.50 27.31 7.53
CA SER A 69 8.64 27.94 6.87
C SER A 69 8.98 27.14 5.61
N PHE A 70 8.41 27.52 4.47
CA PHE A 70 8.95 27.18 3.14
C PHE A 70 10.24 27.98 2.93
N GLY A 71 11.22 27.78 3.81
CA GLY A 71 12.52 28.42 3.74
C GLY A 71 13.31 27.80 2.60
N LYS A 72 13.11 28.28 1.37
CA LYS A 72 14.22 28.35 0.42
C LYS A 72 15.25 29.27 1.08
N LEU A 73 16.19 28.71 1.82
CA LEU A 73 17.44 29.41 2.11
C LEU A 73 18.07 29.72 0.74
N ARG A 74 17.91 30.96 0.28
CA ARG A 74 18.88 31.59 -0.62
C ARG A 74 20.15 31.69 0.21
N VAL A 75 21.03 30.71 0.06
CA VAL A 75 22.38 30.79 0.62
C VAL A 75 23.12 31.77 -0.27
N ASN A 76 23.27 33.01 0.18
CA ASN A 76 24.25 33.92 -0.40
C ASN A 76 25.63 33.29 -0.19
N SER A 77 26.40 33.18 -1.27
CA SER A 77 27.66 32.43 -1.40
C SER A 77 28.86 33.05 -0.66
N ALA A 78 28.62 33.86 0.37
CA ALA A 78 29.66 34.54 1.13
C ALA A 78 29.55 34.22 2.61
N GLN A 79 29.91 32.97 2.98
CA GLN A 79 30.39 32.55 4.32
C GLN A 79 30.43 31.01 4.35
N ARG A 80 31.48 30.43 3.74
CA ARG A 80 31.86 29.03 3.99
C ARG A 80 32.87 29.00 5.15
N SER A 81 32.40 29.26 6.36
CA SER A 81 33.10 28.79 7.56
C SER A 81 32.68 27.34 7.82
N ARG A 82 33.66 26.44 7.86
CA ARG A 82 33.50 25.02 8.17
C ARG A 82 33.10 24.86 9.64
N GLY A 83 31.83 25.10 9.96
CA GLY A 83 31.22 24.68 11.21
C GLY A 83 30.47 23.38 10.97
N THR A 84 30.88 22.31 11.64
CA THR A 84 29.99 21.16 11.88
C THR A 84 28.70 21.71 12.49
N PRO A 85 27.51 21.48 11.90
CA PRO A 85 26.29 22.06 12.45
C PRO A 85 26.10 21.55 13.89
N PRO A 86 25.80 22.43 14.86
CA PRO A 86 25.61 22.03 16.24
C PRO A 86 24.45 21.02 16.30
N HIS A 87 24.65 19.97 17.09
CA HIS A 87 23.66 18.95 17.42
C HIS A 87 22.58 19.56 18.33
N SER A 88 21.88 20.61 17.87
CA SER A 88 20.80 21.21 18.63
C SER A 88 19.61 20.27 18.63
N GLU A 89 19.24 19.83 19.82
CA GLU A 89 18.00 19.11 20.12
C GLU A 89 16.81 19.99 19.73
N LYS A 90 16.40 19.93 18.46
CA LYS A 90 15.19 20.61 18.00
C LYS A 90 13.99 19.89 18.60
N SER A 91 13.46 20.42 19.70
CA SER A 91 12.29 19.95 20.48
C SER A 91 10.94 20.08 19.74
N GLY A 92 10.94 20.15 18.40
CA GLY A 92 9.72 20.27 17.60
C GLY A 92 9.17 18.93 17.15
N LYS A 93 7.83 18.79 17.14
CA LYS A 93 7.15 17.61 16.60
C LYS A 93 7.52 17.43 15.12
N ARG A 94 8.04 16.24 14.76
CA ARG A 94 8.36 15.89 13.37
C ARG A 94 7.14 15.27 12.71
N GLU A 95 6.69 15.86 11.62
CA GLU A 95 5.62 15.31 10.80
C GLU A 95 6.16 14.72 9.50
N GLU A 96 5.72 13.51 9.17
CA GLU A 96 6.04 12.86 7.90
C GLU A 96 5.18 13.45 6.78
N THR A 97 5.82 13.76 5.65
CA THR A 97 5.18 14.39 4.49
C THR A 97 5.59 13.78 3.17
N TRP A 98 4.65 13.65 2.23
CA TRP A 98 4.93 13.16 0.87
C TRP A 98 4.10 13.90 -0.16
N ARG A 99 4.57 13.86 -1.42
CA ARG A 99 3.93 14.51 -2.57
C ARG A 99 3.21 13.53 -3.48
N GLN A 100 3.49 12.23 -3.37
CA GLN A 100 2.91 11.20 -4.21
C GLN A 100 2.74 9.91 -3.42
N GLU A 101 1.71 9.16 -3.79
CA GLU A 101 1.44 7.82 -3.29
C GLU A 101 1.50 6.82 -4.44
N ILE A 102 1.86 5.59 -4.13
CA ILE A 102 1.69 4.46 -5.03
C ILE A 102 0.67 3.54 -4.40
N TRP A 103 -0.40 3.31 -5.15
CA TRP A 103 -1.49 2.43 -4.79
C TRP A 103 -1.42 1.17 -5.63
N VAL A 104 -1.67 0.02 -5.01
CA VAL A 104 -1.69 -1.29 -5.64
C VAL A 104 -2.94 -2.02 -5.18
N MET A 105 -3.75 -2.47 -6.11
CA MET A 105 -4.93 -3.29 -5.82
C MET A 105 -4.61 -4.75 -6.16
N VAL A 106 -4.86 -5.63 -5.20
CA VAL A 106 -4.63 -7.07 -5.34
C VAL A 106 -5.85 -7.87 -4.94
N GLN A 107 -5.91 -9.09 -5.47
CA GLN A 107 -6.79 -10.14 -5.00
C GLN A 107 -5.92 -11.29 -4.52
N GLN A 108 -6.05 -11.67 -3.25
CA GLN A 108 -5.42 -12.87 -2.73
C GLN A 108 -6.21 -14.07 -3.23
N ALA A 109 -5.57 -14.96 -3.98
CA ALA A 109 -6.19 -16.24 -4.32
C ALA A 109 -6.17 -17.11 -3.06
N GLN A 110 -7.36 -17.50 -2.60
CA GLN A 110 -7.45 -18.58 -1.62
C GLN A 110 -7.01 -19.86 -2.34
N THR A 111 -5.88 -20.43 -1.93
CA THR A 111 -5.62 -21.83 -2.21
C THR A 111 -6.68 -22.59 -1.43
N ASN A 112 -7.57 -23.30 -2.10
CA ASN A 112 -8.60 -24.13 -1.48
C ASN A 112 -7.93 -25.07 -0.46
N ALA A 113 -7.94 -24.66 0.81
CA ALA A 113 -7.40 -25.40 1.94
C ALA A 113 -8.49 -25.68 2.98
N ASP A 114 -9.71 -25.18 2.76
CA ASP A 114 -10.93 -25.65 3.41
C ASP A 114 -11.54 -26.76 2.55
N GLY A 115 -10.92 -27.94 2.61
CA GLY A 115 -11.64 -29.17 2.39
C GLY A 115 -12.56 -29.37 3.59
N THR A 116 -13.88 -29.32 3.35
CA THR A 116 -14.90 -29.81 4.26
C THR A 116 -14.45 -31.14 4.85
N GLN A 117 -14.08 -31.14 6.14
CA GLN A 117 -13.85 -32.37 6.88
C GLN A 117 -15.21 -32.96 7.27
N THR A 118 -15.89 -33.59 6.33
CA THR A 118 -16.89 -34.60 6.68
C THR A 118 -16.15 -35.89 6.96
N GLY A 119 -16.08 -36.25 8.24
CA GLY A 119 -16.09 -37.61 8.78
C GLY A 119 -15.09 -38.62 8.22
N ALA A 120 -14.22 -39.09 9.11
CA ALA A 120 -13.63 -40.43 9.11
C ALA A 120 -12.64 -40.78 7.99
N ASP A 121 -11.38 -40.35 8.13
CA ASP A 121 -10.28 -41.31 8.06
C ASP A 121 -9.01 -40.77 8.72
N ARG A 122 -8.69 -41.31 9.89
CA ARG A 122 -7.43 -41.07 10.62
C ARG A 122 -6.45 -42.12 10.15
N GLN A 123 -5.50 -41.74 9.30
CA GLN A 123 -4.13 -42.28 9.14
C GLN A 123 -3.68 -42.24 7.67
N ARG A 124 -3.35 -41.05 7.15
CA ARG A 124 -2.36 -40.94 6.07
C ARG A 124 -1.34 -39.85 6.38
N THR A 125 -0.15 -40.34 6.68
CA THR A 125 1.18 -39.71 6.78
C THR A 125 1.29 -38.24 6.38
N SER A 126 1.79 -37.43 7.30
CA SER A 126 2.06 -35.99 7.25
C SER A 126 3.22 -35.55 6.33
N ALA A 127 3.69 -36.38 5.40
CA ALA A 127 4.97 -36.17 4.70
C ALA A 127 4.92 -35.46 3.33
N SER A 128 3.76 -35.16 2.75
CA SER A 128 3.71 -34.46 1.45
C SER A 128 2.52 -33.51 1.30
N ARG A 129 2.27 -32.67 2.30
CA ARG A 129 1.37 -31.52 2.12
C ARG A 129 2.08 -30.52 1.22
N GLN A 130 2.00 -30.73 -0.11
CA GLN A 130 2.46 -29.81 -1.13
C GLN A 130 1.92 -28.43 -0.73
N ARG A 131 2.84 -27.55 -0.29
CA ARG A 131 2.51 -26.17 0.07
C ARG A 131 1.99 -25.52 -1.20
N THR A 132 0.69 -25.41 -1.34
CA THR A 132 0.11 -24.62 -2.41
C THR A 132 0.49 -23.17 -2.12
N SER A 133 1.38 -22.64 -2.94
CA SER A 133 1.85 -21.27 -2.84
C SER A 133 0.66 -20.32 -3.00
N ALA A 134 0.43 -19.44 -2.03
CA ALA A 134 -0.60 -18.41 -2.16
C ALA A 134 -0.25 -17.47 -3.32
N ILE A 135 -0.98 -17.56 -4.43
CA ILE A 135 -0.82 -16.68 -5.60
C ILE A 135 -1.50 -15.34 -5.29
N THR A 136 -0.78 -14.23 -5.48
CA THR A 136 -1.39 -12.90 -5.41
C THR A 136 -1.57 -12.33 -6.81
N LYS A 137 -2.82 -12.03 -7.18
CA LYS A 137 -3.16 -11.42 -8.46
C LYS A 137 -3.13 -9.90 -8.31
N VAL A 138 -2.24 -9.24 -9.06
CA VAL A 138 -2.17 -7.79 -9.13
C VAL A 138 -3.13 -7.28 -10.18
N ILE A 139 -4.17 -6.57 -9.73
CA ILE A 139 -5.25 -6.04 -10.57
C ILE A 139 -4.84 -4.71 -11.17
N SER A 140 -4.31 -3.80 -10.37
CA SER A 140 -3.89 -2.47 -10.83
C SER A 140 -2.80 -1.88 -9.93
N ALA A 141 -1.99 -1.00 -10.50
CA ALA A 141 -1.03 -0.18 -9.76
C ALA A 141 -0.96 1.22 -10.37
N TRP A 142 -1.07 2.27 -9.56
CA TRP A 142 -1.10 3.64 -10.04
C TRP A 142 -0.43 4.62 -9.09
N ARG A 143 -0.04 5.78 -9.63
CA ARG A 143 0.45 6.92 -8.85
C ARG A 143 -0.71 7.87 -8.56
N TYR A 144 -0.77 8.37 -7.33
CA TYR A 144 -1.71 9.42 -6.93
C TYR A 144 -0.93 10.68 -6.52
N PRO A 145 -1.25 11.87 -7.06
CA PRO A 145 -0.63 13.11 -6.65
C PRO A 145 -1.18 13.56 -5.28
N GLY A 146 -0.29 13.94 -4.37
CA GLY A 146 -0.66 14.39 -3.03
C GLY A 146 -0.81 13.25 -2.03
N ARG A 147 -1.70 13.47 -1.03
CA ARG A 147 -2.02 12.49 0.01
C ARG A 147 -3.50 12.13 -0.03
N THR A 148 -3.82 10.84 -0.02
CA THR A 148 -5.21 10.40 0.03
C THR A 148 -5.75 10.48 1.45
N LYS A 149 -6.91 11.14 1.60
CA LYS A 149 -7.66 11.14 2.87
C LYS A 149 -8.09 9.70 3.18
N PRO A 150 -7.94 9.22 4.43
CA PRO A 150 -8.43 7.89 4.79
C PRO A 150 -9.95 7.82 4.54
N LYS A 151 -10.43 6.71 3.99
CA LYS A 151 -11.88 6.50 3.82
C LYS A 151 -12.57 6.48 5.19
N SER A 152 -13.65 7.23 5.34
CA SER A 152 -14.60 7.05 6.45
C SER A 152 -15.40 5.76 6.24
N ASP A 153 -15.89 5.16 7.32
CA ASP A 153 -16.68 3.93 7.25
C ASP A 153 -17.97 4.13 6.43
N ALA A 154 -18.65 5.27 6.60
CA ALA A 154 -19.82 5.63 5.81
C ALA A 154 -19.58 5.62 4.29
N SER A 155 -18.42 6.11 3.84
CA SER A 155 -18.07 6.08 2.41
C SER A 155 -17.78 4.67 1.90
N ARG A 156 -17.28 3.78 2.76
CA ARG A 156 -17.03 2.36 2.38
C ARG A 156 -18.36 1.65 2.14
N ASP A 157 -19.32 1.84 3.03
CA ASP A 157 -20.61 1.17 2.96
C ASP A 157 -21.44 1.66 1.77
N ALA A 158 -21.42 2.98 1.49
CA ALA A 158 -22.07 3.55 0.32
C ALA A 158 -21.55 2.95 -1.00
N ILE A 159 -20.23 2.77 -1.13
CA ILE A 159 -19.63 2.17 -2.34
C ILE A 159 -20.04 0.70 -2.48
N LYS A 160 -20.05 -0.07 -1.38
CA LYS A 160 -20.49 -1.47 -1.38
C LYS A 160 -21.96 -1.60 -1.78
N GLN A 161 -22.81 -0.75 -1.23
CA GLN A 161 -24.24 -0.74 -1.52
C GLN A 161 -24.50 -0.44 -3.00
N ALA A 162 -23.90 0.62 -3.54
CA ALA A 162 -24.03 1.00 -4.95
C ALA A 162 -23.56 -0.12 -5.89
N TYR A 163 -22.48 -0.81 -5.55
CA TYR A 163 -22.01 -1.97 -6.32
C TYR A 163 -22.99 -3.14 -6.27
N ASN A 164 -23.50 -3.49 -5.09
CA ASN A 164 -24.44 -4.60 -4.94
C ASN A 164 -25.74 -4.35 -5.72
N GLU A 165 -26.24 -3.11 -5.69
CA GLU A 165 -27.40 -2.68 -6.47
C GLU A 165 -27.14 -2.76 -7.98
N PHE A 166 -25.97 -2.33 -8.44
CA PHE A 166 -25.57 -2.48 -9.84
C PHE A 166 -25.53 -3.95 -10.27
N MET A 167 -24.92 -4.81 -9.44
CA MET A 167 -24.81 -6.24 -9.72
C MET A 167 -26.15 -6.97 -9.71
N SER A 168 -27.13 -6.51 -8.92
CA SER A 168 -28.48 -7.09 -8.94
C SER A 168 -29.27 -6.74 -10.19
N LYS A 169 -28.93 -5.64 -10.88
CA LYS A 169 -29.59 -5.21 -12.13
C LYS A 169 -29.09 -5.95 -13.39
N ILE A 170 -27.95 -6.64 -13.29
CA ILE A 170 -27.31 -7.37 -14.40
C ILE A 170 -27.63 -8.87 -14.34
N LYS A 171 -28.26 -9.33 -13.25
CA LYS A 171 -28.82 -10.67 -13.13
C LYS A 171 -30.28 -10.67 -13.56
#